data_AF-A0A961VPR3-F1
#
_entry.id   AF-A0A961VPR3-F1
#
_cell.length_a   1.000
_cell.length_b   1.000
_cell.length_c   1.000
_cell.angle_alpha   90.00
_cell.angle_beta   90.00
_cell.angle_gamma   90.00
#
_symmetry.space_group_name_H-M   'P 1'
#
loop_
_entity.id
_entity.type
_entity.pdbx_description
1 polymer ?
#
loop_
_entity_poly.entity_id
_entity_poly.type
_entity_poly.pdbx_seq_one_letter_code
_entity_poly.pdbx_strand_id
1 'polypeptide(L)'
;MSEGGGIARDQLRSFVERIERLEEEKAAIADDVKAVYAEAKANGFDVKTLRQVIRIRKQDTTERQEQAALLDLYLAALGMLPEGDVQPAEAGEAIAAAKPKRRKPRSPAADFARDLAGEGGDA
;
A
#
# COMPACT_ATOMS: atom_id res chain seq x y z
N MET A 1 -4.12 47.94 -22.74
CA MET A 1 -3.08 47.45 -21.81
C MET A 1 -3.65 46.19 -21.16
N SER A 2 -3.14 45.01 -21.51
CA SER A 2 -3.73 43.73 -21.06
C SER A 2 -3.42 43.48 -19.59
N GLU A 3 -4.43 43.61 -18.74
CA GLU A 3 -4.36 43.48 -17.28
C GLU A 3 -4.19 42.02 -16.81
N GLY A 4 -4.43 41.04 -17.70
CA GLY A 4 -4.32 39.60 -17.38
C GLY A 4 -2.89 39.03 -17.41
N GLY A 5 -1.97 39.67 -18.15
CA GLY A 5 -0.59 39.18 -18.30
C GLY A 5 0.29 39.39 -17.06
N GLY A 6 0.00 40.41 -16.26
CA GLY A 6 0.72 40.68 -15.00
C GLY A 6 0.32 39.68 -13.90
N ILE A 7 -0.98 39.47 -13.72
CA ILE A 7 -1.52 38.56 -12.69
C ILE A 7 -1.02 37.12 -12.87
N ALA A 8 -0.98 36.62 -14.12
CA ALA A 8 -0.45 35.28 -14.40
C ALA A 8 1.06 35.15 -14.12
N ARG A 9 1.84 36.22 -14.34
CA ARG A 9 3.28 36.24 -14.03
C ARG A 9 3.55 36.28 -12.53
N ASP A 10 2.77 37.05 -11.78
CA ASP A 10 2.91 37.15 -10.33
C ASP A 10 2.51 35.85 -9.61
N GLN A 11 1.46 35.17 -10.10
CA GLN A 11 1.08 33.84 -9.62
C GLN A 11 2.17 32.80 -9.91
N LEU A 12 2.73 32.79 -11.12
CA LEU A 12 3.83 31.89 -11.48
C LEU A 12 5.05 32.12 -10.58
N ARG A 13 5.44 33.38 -10.36
CA ARG A 13 6.53 33.74 -9.45
C ARG A 13 6.28 33.21 -8.02
N SER A 14 5.07 33.41 -7.51
CA SER A 14 4.69 32.92 -6.18
C SER A 14 4.77 31.39 -6.06
N PHE A 15 4.36 30.65 -7.09
CA PHE A 15 4.50 29.19 -7.09
C PHE A 15 5.97 28.77 -7.08
N VAL A 16 6.82 29.39 -7.91
CA VAL A 16 8.25 29.08 -7.99
C VAL A 16 8.93 29.32 -6.64
N GLU A 17 8.78 30.51 -6.06
CA GLU A 17 9.40 30.87 -4.78
C GLU A 17 8.97 29.91 -3.65
N ARG A 18 7.68 29.51 -3.64
CA ARG A 18 7.17 28.55 -2.65
C ARG A 18 7.76 27.15 -2.85
N ILE A 19 7.91 26.71 -4.09
CA ILE A 19 8.48 25.39 -4.42
C ILE A 19 9.97 25.36 -4.07
N GLU A 20 10.74 26.40 -4.40
CA GLU A 20 12.17 26.48 -4.09
C GLU A 20 12.42 26.36 -2.59
N ARG A 21 11.69 27.12 -1.77
CA ARG A 21 11.76 27.00 -0.31
C ARG A 21 11.40 25.58 0.17
N LEU A 22 10.37 24.96 -0.39
CA LEU A 22 9.98 23.59 0.00
C LEU A 22 11.03 22.54 -0.41
N GLU A 23 11.71 22.72 -1.54
CA GLU A 23 12.81 21.84 -1.97
C GLU A 23 14.05 22.02 -1.09
N GLU A 24 14.35 23.24 -0.63
CA GLU A 24 15.39 23.50 0.37
C GLU A 24 15.08 22.83 1.71
N GLU A 25 13.87 23.00 2.24
CA GLU A 25 13.42 22.34 3.47
C GLU A 25 13.49 20.81 3.35
N LYS A 26 13.05 20.26 2.21
CA LYS A 26 13.12 18.83 1.92
C LYS A 26 14.55 18.32 1.84
N ALA A 27 15.48 19.10 1.29
CA ALA A 27 16.91 18.75 1.25
C ALA A 27 17.50 18.72 2.67
N ALA A 28 17.21 19.73 3.50
CA ALA A 28 17.65 19.77 4.89
C ALA A 28 17.14 18.55 5.68
N ILE A 29 15.84 18.24 5.57
CA ILE A 29 15.24 17.06 6.21
C ILE A 29 15.88 15.76 5.68
N ALA A 30 16.18 15.68 4.39
CA ALA A 30 16.84 14.50 3.82
C ALA A 30 18.24 14.30 4.40
N ASP A 31 18.97 15.38 4.67
CA ASP A 31 20.30 15.32 5.28
C ASP A 31 20.23 14.95 6.76
N ASP A 32 19.26 15.48 7.51
CA ASP A 32 18.98 15.06 8.90
C ASP A 32 18.67 13.57 8.97
N VAL A 33 17.83 13.05 8.07
CA VAL A 33 17.52 11.62 7.98
C VAL A 33 18.78 10.79 7.70
N LYS A 34 19.68 11.27 6.83
CA LYS A 34 20.95 10.58 6.56
C LYS A 34 21.84 10.56 7.81
N ALA A 35 21.91 11.67 8.56
CA ALA A 35 22.68 11.77 9.78
C ALA A 35 22.19 10.75 10.84
N VAL A 36 20.87 10.64 11.03
CA VAL A 36 20.28 9.63 11.95
C VAL A 36 20.63 8.20 11.52
N TYR A 37 20.57 7.88 10.23
CA TYR A 37 21.00 6.55 9.76
C TYR A 37 22.49 6.31 9.95
N ALA A 38 23.33 7.34 9.81
CA ALA A 38 24.76 7.24 10.04
C ALA A 38 25.07 7.02 11.53
N GLU A 39 24.37 7.71 12.42
CA GLU A 39 24.43 7.50 13.88
C GLU A 39 24.01 6.08 14.24
N ALA A 40 22.87 5.60 13.72
CA ALA A 40 22.42 4.23 13.94
C ALA A 40 23.48 3.20 13.47
N LYS A 41 24.12 3.44 12.33
CA LYS A 41 25.20 2.59 11.84
C LYS A 41 26.42 2.60 12.78
N ALA A 42 26.81 3.77 13.28
CA ALA A 42 27.92 3.91 14.23
C ALA A 42 27.63 3.19 15.57
N ASN A 43 26.37 3.16 15.97
CA ASN A 43 25.88 2.42 17.13
C ASN A 43 25.67 0.91 16.87
N GLY A 44 26.01 0.41 15.68
CA GLY A 44 25.98 -1.02 15.35
C GLY A 44 24.65 -1.55 14.79
N PHE A 45 23.68 -0.69 14.46
CA PHE A 45 22.42 -1.12 13.84
C PHE A 45 22.58 -1.33 12.32
N ASP A 46 21.87 -2.34 11.79
CA ASP A 46 21.76 -2.53 10.34
C ASP A 46 20.76 -1.54 9.72
N VAL A 47 21.31 -0.57 8.99
CA VAL A 47 20.55 0.46 8.27
C VAL A 47 19.59 -0.14 7.22
N LYS A 48 19.91 -1.29 6.61
CA LYS A 48 19.02 -1.93 5.62
C LYS A 48 17.75 -2.42 6.29
N THR A 49 17.90 -3.17 7.39
CA THR A 49 16.78 -3.63 8.20
C THR A 49 15.95 -2.47 8.74
N LEU A 50 16.57 -1.39 9.25
CA LEU A 50 15.85 -0.21 9.73
C LEU A 50 14.98 0.44 8.64
N ARG A 51 15.49 0.55 7.41
CA ARG A 51 14.71 1.06 6.26
C ARG A 51 13.51 0.17 5.92
N GLN A 52 13.67 -1.15 6.04
CA GLN A 52 12.58 -2.10 5.85
C GLN A 52 11.51 -1.94 6.95
N VAL A 53 11.93 -1.82 8.21
CA VAL A 53 11.02 -1.57 9.34
C VAL A 53 10.23 -0.28 9.12
N ILE A 54 10.88 0.81 8.72
CA ILE A 54 10.18 2.07 8.44
C ILE A 54 9.19 1.91 7.27
N ARG A 55 9.53 1.15 6.23
CA ARG A 55 8.60 0.87 5.12
C ARG A 55 7.37 0.10 5.60
N ILE A 56 7.56 -0.96 6.38
CA ILE A 56 6.47 -1.75 6.96
C ILE A 56 5.59 -0.89 7.86
N ARG A 57 6.19 -0.01 8.66
CA ARG A 57 5.45 0.90 9.55
C ARG A 57 4.66 1.99 8.81
N LYS A 58 4.95 2.24 7.53
CA LYS A 58 4.20 3.18 6.68
C LYS A 58 3.02 2.51 5.97
N GLN A 59 2.97 1.18 5.91
CA GLN A 59 1.86 0.45 5.30
C GLN A 59 0.61 0.53 6.19
N ASP A 60 -0.57 0.42 5.58
CA ASP A 60 -1.82 0.31 6.33
C ASP A 60 -1.82 -0.95 7.21
N THR A 61 -2.41 -0.86 8.40
CA THR A 61 -2.37 -1.97 9.36
C THR A 61 -3.15 -3.18 8.86
N THR A 62 -4.26 -2.95 8.16
CA THR A 62 -5.10 -4.01 7.57
C THR A 62 -4.36 -4.70 6.44
N GLU A 63 -3.82 -3.93 5.51
CA GLU A 63 -3.02 -4.47 4.39
C GLU A 63 -1.81 -5.26 4.90
N ARG A 64 -1.15 -4.78 5.96
CA ARG A 64 -0.03 -5.49 6.59
C ARG A 64 -0.45 -6.83 7.20
N GLN A 65 -1.61 -6.88 7.87
CA GLN A 65 -2.14 -8.11 8.47
C GLN A 65 -2.53 -9.13 7.41
N GLU A 66 -3.19 -8.71 6.34
CA GLU A 66 -3.56 -9.57 5.21
C GLU A 66 -2.32 -10.16 4.52
N GLN A 67 -1.31 -9.32 4.24
CA GLN A 67 -0.06 -9.77 3.65
C GLN A 67 0.71 -10.75 4.56
N ALA A 68 0.72 -10.50 5.88
CA ALA A 68 1.34 -11.40 6.85
C ALA A 68 0.64 -12.77 6.87
N ALA A 69 -0.70 -12.80 6.91
CA ALA A 69 -1.46 -14.04 6.90
C ALA A 69 -1.23 -14.87 5.61
N LEU A 70 -1.14 -14.20 4.45
CA LEU A 70 -0.81 -14.85 3.18
C LEU A 70 0.63 -15.37 3.15
N LEU A 71 1.58 -14.59 3.66
CA LEU A 71 2.98 -14.98 3.76
C LEU A 71 3.12 -16.24 4.63
N ASP A 72 2.49 -16.25 5.80
CA ASP A 72 2.52 -17.38 6.72
C ASP A 72 1.92 -18.63 6.08
N LEU A 73 0.79 -18.52 5.37
CA LEU A 73 0.19 -19.62 4.63
C LEU A 73 1.17 -20.24 3.62
N TYR A 74 1.90 -19.40 2.88
CA TYR A 74 2.87 -19.86 1.88
C TYR A 74 4.13 -20.44 2.51
N LEU A 75 4.66 -19.83 3.57
CA LEU A 75 5.80 -20.36 4.31
C LEU A 75 5.45 -21.71 4.96
N ALA A 76 4.20 -21.90 5.40
CA ALA A 76 3.73 -23.14 6.00
C ALA A 76 3.69 -24.25 4.95
N ALA A 77 3.13 -23.95 3.78
CA ALA A 77 3.09 -24.87 2.64
C ALA A 77 4.49 -25.28 2.16
N LEU A 78 5.50 -24.41 2.35
CA LEU A 78 6.90 -24.67 2.00
C LEU A 78 7.72 -25.30 3.15
N GLY A 79 7.13 -25.52 4.33
CA GLY A 79 7.85 -26.05 5.50
C GLY A 79 8.94 -25.11 6.04
N MET A 80 8.81 -23.80 5.78
CA MET A 80 9.78 -22.76 6.17
C MET A 80 9.38 -21.99 7.43
N LEU A 81 8.23 -22.30 8.02
CA LEU A 81 7.82 -21.76 9.31
C LEU A 81 8.57 -22.48 10.44
N PRO A 82 9.10 -21.77 11.45
CA PRO A 82 9.66 -22.42 12.62
C PRO A 82 8.58 -23.27 13.30
N GLU A 83 8.82 -24.59 13.40
CA GLU A 83 7.98 -25.47 14.21
C GLU A 83 8.17 -25.12 15.69
N GLY A 84 7.34 -24.22 16.20
CA GLY A 84 7.36 -23.82 17.60
C GLY A 84 7.50 -22.32 17.78
N ASP A 85 6.37 -21.62 17.63
CA ASP A 85 5.90 -20.58 18.54
C ASP A 85 4.60 -20.00 17.96
N VAL A 86 3.65 -20.89 17.67
CA VAL A 86 2.26 -20.49 17.50
C VAL A 86 1.70 -20.35 18.91
N GLN A 87 1.87 -19.18 19.55
CA GLN A 87 0.92 -18.79 20.58
C GLN A 87 -0.38 -18.48 19.83
N PRO A 88 -1.46 -19.26 20.03
CA PRO A 88 -2.73 -19.00 19.38
C PRO A 88 -3.38 -17.79 20.07
N ALA A 89 -2.83 -16.61 19.85
CA ALA A 89 -3.46 -15.36 20.24
C ALA A 89 -4.49 -15.01 19.16
N GLU A 90 -5.73 -15.41 19.43
CA GLU A 90 -6.96 -14.71 19.00
C GLU A 90 -7.46 -14.87 17.56
N ALA A 91 -7.39 -16.07 16.98
CA ALA A 91 -8.19 -16.41 15.79
C ALA A 91 -9.67 -16.76 16.11
N GLY A 92 -10.17 -16.43 17.30
CA GLY A 92 -11.40 -17.02 17.87
C GLY A 92 -12.65 -16.14 18.01
N GLU A 93 -12.59 -14.81 17.93
CA GLU A 93 -13.74 -13.98 18.38
C GLU A 93 -14.27 -12.90 17.42
N ALA A 94 -14.02 -12.99 16.11
CA ALA A 94 -14.56 -11.99 15.16
C ALA A 94 -15.40 -12.53 13.99
N ILE A 95 -15.73 -13.82 13.96
CA ILE A 95 -16.55 -14.39 12.86
C ILE A 95 -18.06 -14.40 13.21
N ALA A 96 -18.45 -14.07 14.44
CA ALA A 96 -19.84 -14.11 14.90
C ALA A 96 -20.51 -12.72 15.01
N ALA A 97 -20.51 -11.90 13.95
CA ALA A 97 -21.32 -10.66 13.94
C ALA A 97 -21.79 -10.13 12.57
N ALA A 98 -21.58 -10.83 11.46
CA ALA A 98 -22.06 -10.36 10.15
C ALA A 98 -23.34 -11.11 9.71
N LYS A 99 -24.52 -10.57 10.05
CA LYS A 99 -25.78 -11.00 9.41
C LYS A 99 -25.67 -10.82 7.89
N PRO A 100 -25.90 -11.85 7.06
CA PRO A 100 -25.82 -11.70 5.62
C PRO A 100 -26.95 -10.79 5.12
N LYS A 101 -26.60 -9.64 4.51
CA LYS A 101 -27.57 -8.85 3.76
C LYS A 101 -27.97 -9.65 2.51
N ARG A 102 -29.21 -10.15 2.49
CA ARG A 102 -29.83 -10.80 1.33
C ARG A 102 -29.69 -9.91 0.10
N ARG A 103 -28.77 -10.22 -0.80
CA ARG A 103 -28.74 -9.61 -2.14
C ARG A 103 -29.86 -10.25 -2.96
N LYS A 104 -30.63 -9.43 -3.69
CA LYS A 104 -31.68 -9.93 -4.59
C LYS A 104 -31.05 -10.91 -5.59
N PRO A 105 -31.73 -12.01 -5.94
CA PRO A 105 -31.22 -12.93 -6.97
C PRO A 105 -31.07 -12.16 -8.28
N ARG A 106 -29.95 -12.35 -8.98
CA ARG A 106 -29.84 -11.92 -10.39
C ARG A 106 -30.87 -12.72 -11.17
N SER A 107 -31.64 -12.06 -12.02
CA SER A 107 -32.67 -12.71 -12.82
C SER A 107 -32.02 -13.69 -13.81
N PRO A 108 -32.70 -14.79 -14.15
CA PRO A 108 -32.21 -15.79 -15.13
C PRO A 108 -31.96 -15.26 -16.55
N ALA A 109 -32.39 -14.02 -16.84
CA ALA A 109 -32.28 -13.42 -18.17
C ALA A 109 -30.84 -13.00 -18.55
N ALA A 110 -29.90 -12.97 -17.60
CA ALA A 110 -28.52 -12.54 -17.86
C ALA A 110 -27.58 -13.68 -18.32
N ASP A 111 -27.98 -14.94 -18.18
CA ASP A 111 -27.11 -16.09 -18.49
C ASP A 111 -27.31 -16.64 -19.91
N PHE A 112 -28.38 -16.25 -20.62
CA PHE A 112 -28.70 -16.80 -21.96
C PHE A 112 -27.89 -16.17 -23.11
N ALA A 113 -27.11 -15.11 -22.86
CA ALA A 113 -26.43 -14.34 -23.91
C ALA A 113 -25.01 -14.82 -24.25
N ARG A 114 -24.55 -15.96 -23.70
CA ARG A 114 -23.19 -16.47 -23.95
C ARG A 114 -23.13 -17.79 -24.75
N ASP A 115 -24.27 -18.37 -25.11
CA ASP A 115 -24.33 -19.73 -25.68
C ASP A 115 -24.83 -19.78 -27.14
N LEU A 116 -24.90 -18.64 -27.84
CA LEU A 116 -25.41 -18.55 -29.24
C LEU A 116 -24.44 -17.89 -30.24
N ALA A 117 -23.14 -17.73 -29.91
CA ALA A 117 -22.17 -17.13 -30.83
C ALA A 117 -20.85 -17.91 -30.82
N GLY A 118 -20.86 -19.15 -31.32
CA GLY A 118 -19.65 -19.96 -31.42
C GLY A 118 -19.78 -21.31 -32.12
N GLU A 119 -20.68 -21.48 -33.08
CA GLU A 119 -20.59 -22.56 -34.08
C GLU A 119 -20.29 -21.95 -35.46
N GLY A 120 -19.33 -22.56 -36.15
CA GLY A 120 -18.77 -22.17 -37.45
C GLY A 120 -17.25 -22.26 -37.35
N GLY A 121 -16.62 -23.43 -37.47
CA GLY A 121 -16.79 -24.40 -38.54
C GLY A 121 -15.68 -24.14 -39.56
N ASP A 122 -14.65 -24.98 -39.59
CA ASP A 122 -14.14 -25.57 -40.83
C ASP A 122 -13.12 -26.67 -40.54
N ALA A 123 -13.08 -27.58 -41.50
CA ALA A 123 -12.15 -28.69 -41.63
C ALA A 123 -10.72 -28.24 -41.95
#